data_AF-A0AAV2YRE0-F1
#
_entry.id   AF-A0AAV2YRE0-F1
#
_cell.length_a   1.000
_cell.length_b   1.000
_cell.length_c   1.000
_cell.angle_alpha   90.00
_cell.angle_beta   90.00
_cell.angle_gamma   90.00
#
_symmetry.space_group_name_H-M   'P 1'
#
loop_
_entity.id
_entity.type
_entity.pdbx_description
1 polymer ?
#
loop_
_entity_poly.entity_id
_entity_poly.type
_entity_poly.pdbx_seq_one_letter_code
_entity_poly.pdbx_strand_id
1 'polypeptide(L)'
;MTRQLNFGKYKGKTIEEVFAVDRNYCAWLLPQEILIGHSPEIKQFLEEKLKDSDMTVKLNWGKYKGKSIKWIRDCDIGYFD
;
A
#
# COMPACT_ATOMS: atom_id res chain seq x y z
N MET A 1 -2.70 -15.57 -14.01
CA MET A 1 -3.19 -14.28 -13.49
C MET A 1 -2.01 -13.60 -12.83
N THR A 2 -1.57 -12.45 -13.34
CA THR A 2 -0.37 -11.76 -12.83
C THR A 2 -0.80 -10.65 -11.88
N ARG A 3 -0.28 -10.66 -10.65
CA ARG A 3 -0.51 -9.64 -9.61
C ARG A 3 0.27 -8.36 -9.89
N GLN A 4 0.20 -7.89 -11.13
CA GLN A 4 1.01 -6.80 -11.66
C GLN A 4 0.27 -5.47 -11.47
N LEU A 5 0.97 -4.47 -10.96
CA LEU A 5 0.45 -3.13 -10.80
C LEU A 5 0.42 -2.42 -12.15
N ASN A 6 -0.75 -1.95 -12.57
CA ASN A 6 -0.90 -1.18 -13.80
C ASN A 6 -0.92 0.34 -13.58
N PHE A 7 -0.63 0.77 -12.34
CA PHE A 7 -0.73 2.16 -11.88
C PHE A 7 0.42 2.54 -10.93
N GLY A 8 0.51 3.84 -10.64
CA GLY A 8 1.41 4.38 -9.63
C GLY A 8 2.90 4.28 -9.97
N LYS A 9 3.74 4.44 -8.95
CA LYS A 9 5.21 4.49 -9.07
C LYS A 9 5.81 3.18 -9.59
N TYR A 10 5.18 2.05 -9.25
CA TYR A 10 5.67 0.71 -9.57
C TYR A 10 4.89 0.03 -10.71
N LYS A 11 4.34 0.84 -11.63
CA LYS A 11 3.64 0.35 -12.81
C LYS A 11 4.51 -0.64 -13.59
N GLY A 12 3.95 -1.80 -13.91
CA GLY A 12 4.63 -2.89 -14.60
C GLY A 12 5.34 -3.88 -13.67
N LYS A 13 5.40 -3.65 -12.35
CA LYS A 13 5.95 -4.61 -11.37
C LYS A 13 4.86 -5.41 -10.68
N THR A 14 5.20 -6.60 -10.16
CA THR A 14 4.27 -7.39 -9.34
C THR A 14 4.21 -6.86 -7.91
N ILE A 15 3.08 -7.08 -7.24
CA ILE A 15 2.94 -6.68 -5.83
C ILE A 15 4.00 -7.33 -4.94
N GLU A 16 4.46 -8.53 -5.29
CA GLU A 16 5.50 -9.28 -4.58
C GLU A 16 6.86 -8.58 -4.68
N GLU A 17 7.24 -8.15 -5.88
CA GLU A 17 8.47 -7.35 -6.08
C GLU A 17 8.39 -6.02 -5.34
N VAL A 18 7.24 -5.35 -5.41
CA VAL A 18 7.03 -4.08 -4.71
C VAL A 18 7.04 -4.27 -3.21
N PHE A 19 6.51 -5.38 -2.70
CA PHE A 19 6.56 -5.70 -1.28
C PHE A 19 7.99 -5.98 -0.82
N ALA A 20 8.79 -6.68 -1.62
CA ALA A 20 10.19 -6.95 -1.30
C ALA A 20 11.04 -5.66 -1.27
N VAL A 21 10.77 -4.71 -2.17
CA VAL A 21 11.54 -3.46 -2.31
C VAL A 21 11.01 -2.35 -1.39
N ASP A 22 9.69 -2.23 -1.23
CA ASP A 22 9.03 -1.08 -0.63
C ASP A 22 7.72 -1.47 0.07
N ARG A 23 7.84 -2.15 1.21
CA ARG A 23 6.70 -2.52 2.09
C ARG A 23 5.83 -1.32 2.47
N ASN A 24 6.42 -0.12 2.50
CA ASN A 24 5.69 1.10 2.82
C ASN A 24 4.62 1.42 1.76
N TYR A 25 4.92 1.12 0.49
CA TYR A 25 4.01 1.33 -0.61
C TYR A 25 2.85 0.35 -0.57
N CYS A 26 3.16 -0.90 -0.25
CA CYS A 26 2.18 -1.94 0.00
C CYS A 26 1.21 -1.57 1.14
N ALA A 27 1.70 -1.01 2.25
CA ALA A 27 0.86 -0.55 3.36
C ALA A 27 -0.07 0.60 2.96
N TRP A 28 0.42 1.53 2.14
CA TRP A 28 -0.41 2.59 1.58
C TRP A 28 -1.45 2.06 0.59
N LEU A 29 -1.09 1.04 -0.20
CA LEU A 29 -1.92 0.49 -1.26
C LEU A 29 -3.08 -0.35 -0.72
N LEU A 30 -2.90 -1.00 0.42
CA LEU A 30 -3.91 -1.87 1.04
C LEU A 30 -5.31 -1.23 1.19
N PRO A 31 -5.45 0.00 1.71
CA PRO A 31 -6.75 0.67 1.79
C PRO A 31 -7.24 1.28 0.46
N GLN A 32 -6.48 1.24 -0.63
CA GLN A 32 -6.83 1.92 -1.88
C GLN A 32 -7.81 1.10 -2.73
N GLU A 33 -9.09 1.08 -2.37
CA GLU A 33 -10.10 0.28 -3.07
C GLU A 33 -10.26 0.69 -4.55
N ILE A 34 -10.07 1.96 -4.89
CA ILE A 34 -10.11 2.42 -6.28
C ILE A 34 -9.00 1.77 -7.14
N LEU A 35 -7.83 1.52 -6.54
CA LEU A 35 -6.65 1.02 -7.25
C LEU A 35 -6.61 -0.52 -7.31
N ILE A 36 -6.96 -1.18 -6.21
CA ILE A 36 -6.87 -2.65 -6.07
C ILE A 36 -8.23 -3.34 -5.94
N GLY A 37 -9.35 -2.61 -5.99
CA GLY A 37 -10.69 -3.19 -5.90
C GLY A 37 -11.03 -4.12 -7.07
N HIS A 38 -10.45 -3.87 -8.24
CA HIS A 38 -10.52 -4.80 -9.38
C HIS A 38 -9.53 -5.98 -9.29
N SER A 39 -8.70 -6.03 -8.25
CA SER A 39 -7.62 -7.01 -8.07
C SER A 39 -7.61 -7.58 -6.66
N PRO A 40 -8.59 -8.44 -6.31
CA PRO A 40 -8.72 -9.01 -4.97
C PRO A 40 -7.48 -9.83 -4.55
N GLU A 41 -6.76 -10.41 -5.50
CA GLU A 41 -5.51 -11.14 -5.25
C GLU A 41 -4.42 -10.25 -4.61
N ILE A 42 -4.35 -8.99 -5.04
CA ILE A 42 -3.39 -8.01 -4.52
C ILE A 42 -3.80 -7.60 -3.11
N LYS A 43 -5.10 -7.34 -2.89
CA LYS A 43 -5.65 -7.00 -1.57
C LYS A 43 -5.34 -8.11 -0.55
N GLN A 44 -5.66 -9.36 -0.89
CA GLN A 44 -5.43 -10.51 -0.02
C GLN A 44 -3.95 -10.71 0.31
N PHE A 45 -3.05 -10.60 -0.68
CA PHE A 45 -1.62 -10.70 -0.47
C PHE A 45 -1.12 -9.63 0.52
N LEU A 46 -1.59 -8.39 0.35
CA LEU A 46 -1.23 -7.28 1.22
C LEU A 46 -1.75 -7.50 2.64
N GLU A 47 -3.00 -7.90 2.82
CA GLU A 47 -3.58 -8.17 4.14
C GLU A 47 -2.84 -9.28 4.89
N GLU A 48 -2.52 -10.37 4.20
CA GLU A 48 -1.76 -11.49 4.79
C GLU A 48 -0.36 -11.05 5.21
N LYS A 49 0.35 -10.34 4.32
CA LYS A 49 1.76 -9.96 4.55
C LYS A 49 1.93 -8.77 5.50
N LEU A 50 0.94 -7.87 5.58
CA LEU A 50 0.98 -6.69 6.45
C LEU A 50 0.32 -6.94 7.81
N LYS A 51 -0.35 -8.07 8.02
CA LYS A 51 -0.93 -8.45 9.32
C LYS A 51 0.09 -8.48 10.46
N ASP A 52 1.36 -8.73 10.12
CA ASP A 52 2.48 -8.83 11.05
C ASP A 52 3.36 -7.56 11.07
N SER A 53 3.15 -6.63 10.13
CA SER A 53 4.07 -5.52 9.90
C SER A 53 3.62 -4.24 10.61
N ASP A 54 4.49 -3.77 11.50
CA ASP A 54 4.29 -2.62 12.37
C ASP A 54 3.81 -1.37 11.60
N MET A 55 2.65 -0.83 11.99
CA MET A 55 1.99 0.32 11.35
C MET A 55 2.76 1.65 11.49
N THR A 56 3.99 1.63 12.03
CA THR A 56 4.89 2.80 12.10
C THR A 56 5.56 3.15 10.78
N VAL A 57 5.38 2.32 9.75
CA VAL A 57 5.78 2.54 8.36
C VAL A 57 5.58 4.00 7.93
N LYS A 58 6.67 4.68 7.59
CA LYS A 58 6.68 6.08 7.12
C LYS A 58 6.57 6.14 5.60
N LEU A 59 5.70 7.03 5.11
CA LEU A 59 5.64 7.34 3.67
C LEU A 59 6.87 8.15 3.27
N ASN A 60 7.49 7.80 2.15
CA ASN A 60 8.60 8.58 1.59
C ASN A 60 8.18 9.43 0.37
N TRP A 61 6.88 9.52 0.10
CA TRP A 61 6.28 10.23 -1.04
C TRP A 61 4.91 10.83 -0.68
N GLY A 62 4.37 11.64 -1.60
CA GLY A 62 3.02 12.19 -1.51
C GLY A 62 2.85 13.27 -0.44
N LYS A 63 1.57 13.64 -0.19
CA LYS A 63 1.14 14.68 0.77
C LYS A 63 1.71 14.47 2.17
N TYR A 64 1.88 13.22 2.58
CA TYR A 64 2.31 12.82 3.94
C TYR A 64 3.73 12.26 3.99
N LYS A 65 4.62 12.71 3.11
CA LYS A 65 6.04 12.35 3.13
C LYS A 65 6.66 12.61 4.51
N GLY A 66 7.31 11.59 5.07
CA GLY A 66 7.93 11.59 6.40
C GLY A 66 6.98 11.21 7.54
N LYS A 67 5.67 11.07 7.30
CA LYS A 67 4.67 10.67 8.30
C LYS A 67 4.41 9.17 8.24
N SER A 68 4.09 8.58 9.39
CA SER A 68 3.72 7.16 9.46
C SER A 68 2.28 6.93 8.98
N ILE A 69 2.01 5.76 8.40
CA ILE A 69 0.66 5.35 8.01
C ILE A 69 -0.27 5.41 9.22
N LYS A 70 0.20 5.00 10.41
CA LYS A 70 -0.55 5.18 11.66
C LYS A 70 -0.91 6.64 11.93
N TRP A 71 0.04 7.58 11.79
CA TRP A 71 -0.24 9.01 11.98
C TRP A 71 -1.26 9.53 10.97
N ILE A 72 -1.17 9.10 9.71
CA ILE A 72 -2.12 9.51 8.67
C ILE A 72 -3.50 8.95 8.98
N ARG A 73 -3.62 7.68 9.37
CA ARG A 73 -4.89 7.09 9.81
C ARG A 73 -5.49 7.78 11.02
N ASP A 74 -4.67 8.32 11.93
CA ASP A 74 -5.13 9.00 13.13
C ASP A 74 -5.55 10.45 12.85
N CYS A 75 -4.79 11.17 12.02
CA CYS A 75 -5.00 12.60 11.76
C CYS A 75 -5.83 12.91 10.50
N ASP A 76 -5.85 12.01 9.51
CA ASP A 76 -6.56 12.17 8.24
C ASP A 76 -7.12 10.82 7.74
N ILE A 77 -8.15 10.33 8.44
CA ILE A 77 -8.89 9.11 8.07
C ILE A 77 -9.35 9.15 6.61
N GLY A 78 -9.78 10.32 6.12
CA GLY A 78 -10.30 10.52 4.77
C GLY A 78 -9.25 10.46 3.66
N TYR A 79 -7.96 10.36 3.97
CA TYR A 79 -6.92 10.13 2.96
C TYR A 79 -7.00 8.74 2.31
N PHE A 80 -7.64 7.81 3.01
CA PHE A 80 -7.77 6.41 2.61
C PHE A 80 -9.22 6.03 2.24
N ASP A 81 -10.16 6.98 2.34
CA ASP A 81 -11.57 6.87 1.95
C ASP A 81 -11.76 7.19 0.46
#